data_AF-A0A7C6YJJ4-F1
#
_entry.id   AF-A0A7C6YJJ4-F1
#
_cell.length_a   1.000
_cell.length_b   1.000
_cell.length_c   1.000
_cell.angle_alpha   90.00
_cell.angle_beta   90.00
_cell.angle_gamma   90.00
#
_symmetry.space_group_name_H-M   'P 1'
#
loop_
_entity.id
_entity.type
_entity.pdbx_description
1 polymer ?
#
loop_
_entity_poly.entity_id
_entity_poly.type
_entity_poly.pdbx_seq_one_letter_code
_entity_poly.pdbx_strand_id
1 'polypeptide(L)' 'MPEPYLTMGERLHNIIKASSPLLKPKTWYGMPAYARDNKVICFIRGAKNERYMTLDFTEDAKLDEDNFWPTVNENTG' A
#
# COMPACT_ATOMS: atom_id res chain seq x y z
N MET A 1 6.43 -9.45 -11.48
CA MET A 1 6.77 -10.17 -10.23
C MET A 1 6.78 -11.66 -10.54
N PRO A 2 7.71 -12.46 -10.00
CA PRO A 2 7.64 -13.93 -10.06
C PRO A 2 6.71 -14.50 -8.97
N GLU A 3 6.30 -15.77 -9.08
CA GLU A 3 5.68 -16.47 -7.95
C GLU A 3 6.66 -16.55 -6.76
N PRO A 4 6.18 -16.56 -5.49
CA PRO A 4 4.78 -16.49 -5.04
C PRO A 4 4.18 -15.06 -4.98
N TYR A 5 4.93 -14.05 -5.44
CA TYR A 5 4.54 -12.64 -5.29
C TYR A 5 3.35 -12.26 -6.17
N LEU A 6 3.14 -12.93 -7.31
CA LEU A 6 1.96 -12.74 -8.14
C LEU A 6 0.68 -13.13 -7.39
N THR A 7 0.64 -14.34 -6.84
CA THR A 7 -0.50 -14.81 -6.04
C THR A 7 -0.82 -13.87 -4.87
N MET A 8 0.20 -13.35 -4.17
CA MET A 8 -0.01 -12.37 -3.10
C MET A 8 -0.50 -11.02 -3.62
N GLY A 9 0.06 -10.54 -4.74
CA GLY A 9 -0.35 -9.29 -5.38
C GLY A 9 -1.82 -9.30 -5.80
N GLU A 10 -2.32 -10.42 -6.33
CA GLU A 10 -3.74 -10.60 -6.68
C GLU A 10 -4.66 -10.56 -5.45
N ARG A 11 -4.25 -11.19 -4.35
CA ARG A 11 -5.00 -11.13 -3.09
C ARG A 11 -5.07 -9.69 -2.56
N LEU A 12 -3.94 -8.99 -2.55
CA LEU A 12 -3.89 -7.57 -2.17
C LEU A 12 -4.74 -6.71 -3.08
N HIS A 13 -4.73 -6.96 -4.39
CA HIS A 13 -5.59 -6.27 -5.34
C HIS A 13 -7.07 -6.38 -4.97
N ASN A 14 -7.54 -7.61 -4.73
CA ASN A 14 -8.93 -7.85 -4.38
C ASN A 14 -9.32 -7.15 -3.06
N ILE A 15 -8.45 -7.20 -2.05
CA ILE A 15 -8.68 -6.51 -0.77
C ILE A 15 -8.75 -5.00 -0.97
N ILE A 16 -7.78 -4.40 -1.67
CA ILE A 16 -7.73 -2.94 -1.90
C ILE A 16 -8.97 -2.47 -2.65
N LYS A 17 -9.42 -3.22 -3.68
CA LYS A 17 -10.63 -2.89 -4.45
C LYS A 17 -11.90 -3.05 -3.64
N ALA A 18 -11.98 -4.04 -2.75
CA ALA A 18 -13.11 -4.21 -1.85
C ALA A 18 -13.18 -3.09 -0.80
N SER A 19 -12.04 -2.72 -0.21
CA SER A 19 -11.96 -1.68 0.82
C SER A 19 -12.10 -0.27 0.27
N SER A 20 -11.60 -0.01 -0.94
CA SER A 20 -11.65 1.31 -1.57
C SER A 20 -11.84 1.19 -3.08
N PRO A 21 -13.09 0.99 -3.54
CA PRO A 21 -13.41 0.80 -4.96
C PRO A 21 -13.01 1.96 -5.87
N LEU A 22 -12.87 3.17 -5.30
CA LEU A 22 -12.48 4.39 -5.99
C LEU A 22 -11.00 4.42 -6.36
N LEU A 23 -10.16 3.61 -5.73
CA LEU A 23 -8.75 3.49 -6.09
C LEU A 23 -8.59 2.83 -7.45
N LYS A 24 -7.80 3.45 -8.31
CA LYS A 24 -7.48 2.96 -9.65
C LYS A 24 -6.08 2.35 -9.67
N PRO A 25 -5.91 1.12 -10.17
CA PRO A 25 -4.59 0.53 -10.33
C PRO A 25 -3.75 1.34 -11.31
N LYS A 26 -2.47 1.52 -11.01
CA LYS A 26 -1.47 2.16 -11.87
C LYS A 26 -0.09 1.53 -11.63
N THR A 27 0.83 1.77 -12.55
CA THR A 27 2.25 1.49 -12.31
C THR A 27 2.93 2.74 -11.74
N TRP A 28 3.77 2.55 -10.72
CA TRP A 28 4.57 3.61 -10.12
C TRP A 28 6.00 3.12 -9.92
N TYR A 29 6.96 3.73 -10.62
CA TYR A 29 8.36 3.28 -10.67
C TYR A 29 8.54 1.78 -10.97
N GLY A 30 7.68 1.21 -11.82
CA GLY A 30 7.71 -0.22 -12.18
C GLY A 30 7.04 -1.15 -11.17
N MET A 31 6.48 -0.63 -10.08
CA MET A 31 5.74 -1.40 -9.08
C MET A 31 4.23 -1.20 -9.19
N PRO A 32 3.41 -2.19 -8.78
CA PRO A 32 1.97 -2.03 -8.66
C PRO A 32 1.62 -0.98 -7.62
N ALA A 33 0.75 -0.05 -7.99
CA ALA A 33 0.27 1.01 -7.11
C ALA A 33 -1.21 1.31 -7.37
N TYR A 34 -1.80 2.06 -6.45
CA TYR A 34 -3.20 2.47 -6.51
C TYR A 34 -3.30 3.97 -6.29
N ALA A 35 -4.08 4.64 -7.12
CA ALA A 35 -4.24 6.08 -7.08
C ALA A 35 -5.69 6.52 -6.97
N ARG A 36 -5.87 7.69 -6.37
CA ARG A 36 -7.07 8.51 -6.39
C ARG A 36 -6.67 9.89 -6.89
N ASP A 37 -7.43 10.46 -7.82
CA ASP A 37 -7.20 11.83 -8.33
C ASP A 37 -5.73 12.10 -8.73
N ASN A 38 -5.15 11.14 -9.48
CA ASN A 38 -3.75 11.12 -9.93
C ASN A 38 -2.67 11.00 -8.85
N LYS A 39 -3.03 11.03 -7.58
CA LYS A 39 -2.13 10.82 -6.44
C LYS A 39 -2.04 9.34 -6.10
N VAL A 40 -0.82 8.83 -5.94
CA VAL A 40 -0.61 7.45 -5.45
C VAL A 40 -0.99 7.44 -3.98
N ILE A 41 -1.80 6.47 -3.56
CA ILE A 41 -2.27 6.29 -2.19
C ILE A 41 -1.56 5.12 -1.52
N CYS A 42 -1.47 3.98 -2.20
CA CYS A 42 -0.72 2.82 -1.71
C CYS A 42 -0.02 2.10 -2.86
N PHE A 43 1.02 1.35 -2.53
CA PHE A 43 1.83 0.61 -3.49
C PHE A 43 2.40 -0.66 -2.87
N ILE A 44 2.66 -1.64 -3.72
CA ILE A 44 3.18 -2.94 -3.32
C ILE A 44 4.64 -3.02 -3.77
N ARG A 45 5.56 -3.12 -2.82
CA ARG A 45 6.96 -3.41 -3.08
C ARG A 45 7.19 -4.92 -3.00
N GLY A 46 7.91 -5.44 -3.98
CA GLY A 46 8.17 -6.87 -4.04
C GLY A 46 9.06 -7.29 -5.20
N ALA A 47 10.12 -8.00 -4.82
CA ALA A 47 11.06 -8.79 -5.61
C ALA A 47 12.27 -8.10 -6.27
N LYS A 48 13.37 -8.87 -6.20
CA LYS A 48 14.79 -8.68 -6.56
C LYS A 48 15.72 -8.31 -5.39
N ASN A 49 15.41 -7.30 -4.59
CA ASN A 49 16.31 -6.86 -3.49
C ASN A 49 15.66 -6.83 -2.09
N GLU A 50 14.36 -7.14 -1.97
CA GLU A 50 13.65 -7.10 -0.69
C GLU A 50 13.28 -8.50 -0.22
N ARG A 51 13.59 -8.81 1.05
CA ARG A 51 13.32 -10.11 1.69
C ARG A 51 11.82 -10.38 1.87
N TYR A 52 11.03 -9.31 2.00
CA TYR A 52 9.59 -9.37 2.24
C TYR A 52 8.84 -8.56 1.19
N MET A 53 7.60 -8.96 0.91
CA MET A 53 6.66 -8.12 0.19
C MET A 53 6.08 -7.10 1.17
N THR A 54 6.02 -5.83 0.77
CA THR A 54 5.51 -4.75 1.61
C THR A 54 4.37 -4.05 0.90
N LEU A 55 3.28 -3.79 1.62
CA LEU A 55 2.24 -2.85 1.21
C LEU A 55 2.45 -1.56 2.00
N ASP A 56 2.75 -0.48 1.29
CA ASP A 56 3.04 0.83 1.89
C ASP A 56 2.03 1.88 1.39
N PHE A 57 1.95 2.98 2.14
CA PHE A 57 1.09 4.12 1.86
C PHE A 57 1.93 5.39 1.68
N THR A 58 1.41 6.33 0.90
CA THR A 58 1.98 7.67 0.75
C THR A 58 1.35 8.65 1.74
N GLU A 59 1.90 9.85 1.86
CA GLU A 59 1.32 10.94 2.65
C GLU A 59 -0.10 11.33 2.20
N ASP A 60 -0.39 11.21 0.90
CA ASP A 60 -1.72 11.50 0.34
C ASP A 60 -2.80 10.49 0.80
N ALA A 61 -2.42 9.40 1.46
CA ALA A 61 -3.36 8.42 2.00
C ALA A 61 -4.16 8.95 3.20
N LYS A 62 -3.67 10.00 3.88
CA LYS A 62 -4.38 10.67 5.01
C LYS A 62 -4.90 9.67 6.05
N LEU A 63 -4.06 8.67 6.40
CA LEU A 63 -4.42 7.62 7.36
C LEU A 63 -4.60 8.18 8.79
N ASP A 64 -4.14 9.40 9.00
CA ASP A 64 -4.12 10.13 10.26
C ASP A 64 -5.26 11.12 10.45
N GLU A 65 -6.03 11.44 9.40
CA GLU A 65 -7.06 12.48 9.49
C GLU A 65 -8.32 12.04 10.26
N ASP A 66 -8.63 10.74 10.33
CA ASP A 66 -9.89 10.27 10.95
C ASP A 66 -9.76 9.12 11.97
N ASN A 67 -8.69 8.31 11.97
CA ASN A 67 -8.56 7.18 12.92
C ASN A 67 -7.10 6.70 13.04
N PHE A 68 -6.33 7.28 13.96
CA PHE A 68 -5.13 6.60 14.47
C PHE A 68 -5.54 5.59 15.53
N TRP A 69 -5.02 4.36 15.42
CA TRP A 69 -4.79 3.56 16.62
C TRP A 69 -3.63 4.22 17.37
N PRO A 70 -3.75 4.53 18.68
CA PRO A 70 -2.68 5.20 19.39
C PRO A 70 -1.44 4.32 19.40
N THR A 71 -0.44 4.64 18.56
CA THR A 71 0.90 4.08 18.68
C THR A 71 1.63 4.90 19.74
N VAL A 72 1.28 4.67 21.01
CA VAL A 72 2.03 5.22 22.13
C VAL A 72 3.41 4.57 22.11
N ASN A 73 4.44 5.39 21.90
CA ASN A 73 5.66 5.32 22.70
C ASN A 73 5.85 6.71 23.32
N GLU A 74 5.11 7.01 24.39
CA GLU A 74 5.49 8.10 25.30
C GLU A 74 6.81 7.68 25.97
N ASN A 75 7.94 8.03 25.36
CA ASN A 75 9.18 8.17 26.11
C ASN A 75 9.19 9.60 26.67
N THR A 76 8.53 9.77 27.81
CA THR A 76 8.73 10.91 28.68
C THR A 76 10.14 10.83 29.26
N GLY A 77 11.01 11.75 28.85
CA GLY A 77 12.31 12.03 29.47
C GLY A 77 12.36 13.49 29.88
#